data_AF-Q7TM34-F1
#
_entry.id   AF-Q7TM34-F1
#
_cell.length_a   1.000
_cell.length_b   1.000
_cell.length_c   1.000
_cell.angle_alpha   90.00
_cell.angle_beta   90.00
_cell.angle_gamma   90.00
#
_symmetry.space_group_name_H-M   'P 1'
#
loop_
_entity.id
_entity.type
_entity.pdbx_description
1 polymer ?
#
loop_
_entity_poly.entity_id
_entity_poly.type
_entity_poly.pdbx_seq_one_letter_code
_entity_poly.pdbx_strand_id
1 'polypeptide(L)'
;RGHTVVWHSQTPAWVFRHPDGTDLTNSPADKALLLQRLETHIRALAGRYAGQIYAWDVANEVVDEYSPDGLRHSRWYDVTGLDYLRTAFRVAREVAPNAKLSLNDYN
;
A
#
# COMPACT_ATOMS: atom_id res chain seq x y z
N ARG A 1 3.86 -12.14 -12.75
CA ARG A 1 4.00 -10.85 -12.03
C ARG A 1 2.79 -10.72 -11.11
N GLY A 2 2.98 -10.35 -9.86
CA GLY A 2 1.89 -10.04 -8.95
C GLY A 2 1.50 -8.56 -9.09
N HIS A 3 0.21 -8.31 -9.29
CA HIS A 3 -0.35 -6.97 -9.46
C HIS A 3 -1.66 -6.90 -8.67
N THR A 4 -1.81 -6.02 -7.69
CA THR A 4 -0.84 -5.19 -6.96
C THR A 4 -1.21 -5.24 -5.47
N VAL A 5 -0.31 -4.85 -4.56
CA VAL A 5 -0.58 -4.90 -3.11
C VAL A 5 -1.00 -3.55 -2.50
N VAL A 6 -0.78 -2.45 -3.20
CA VAL A 6 -1.27 -1.11 -2.83
C VAL A 6 -1.78 -0.40 -4.07
N TRP A 7 -3.03 0.02 -4.02
CA TRP A 7 -3.63 0.87 -5.04
C TRP A 7 -4.75 1.71 -4.45
N HIS A 8 -4.95 2.91 -4.97
CA HIS A 8 -6.05 3.79 -4.57
C HIS A 8 -7.40 3.26 -5.09
N SER A 9 -7.39 2.58 -6.24
CA SER A 9 -8.55 1.93 -6.82
C SER A 9 -8.67 0.48 -6.36
N GLN A 10 -9.88 -0.07 -6.43
CA GLN A 10 -10.21 -1.47 -6.11
C GLN A 10 -9.76 -1.95 -4.71
N THR A 11 -9.46 -1.03 -3.79
CA THR A 11 -9.23 -1.33 -2.38
C THR A 11 -10.56 -1.24 -1.61
N PRO A 12 -10.98 -2.29 -0.87
CA PRO A 12 -12.23 -2.26 -0.12
C PRO A 12 -12.29 -1.11 0.90
N ALA A 13 -13.42 -0.41 0.98
CA ALA A 13 -13.59 0.77 1.84
C ALA A 13 -13.29 0.53 3.32
N TRP A 14 -13.50 -0.70 3.82
CA TRP A 14 -13.23 -1.05 5.22
C TRP A 14 -11.77 -0.84 5.62
N VAL A 15 -10.84 -0.92 4.66
CA VAL A 15 -9.41 -0.70 4.89
C VAL A 15 -9.15 0.68 5.48
N PHE A 16 -9.95 1.68 5.09
CA PHE A 16 -9.83 3.08 5.50
C PHE A 16 -10.87 3.51 6.54
N ARG A 17 -11.56 2.55 7.19
CA ARG A 17 -12.62 2.81 8.16
C ARG A 17 -12.42 2.07 9.48
N HIS A 18 -12.97 2.64 10.54
CA HIS A 18 -13.21 1.98 11.80
C HIS A 18 -14.36 0.96 11.67
N PRO A 19 -14.51 0.01 12.63
CA PRO A 19 -15.60 -0.97 12.61
C PRO A 19 -17.01 -0.35 12.66
N ASP A 20 -17.14 0.85 13.22
CA ASP A 20 -18.39 1.61 13.27
C ASP A 20 -18.72 2.35 11.95
N GLY A 21 -17.85 2.24 10.95
CA GLY A 21 -18.01 2.84 9.63
C GLY A 21 -17.45 4.26 9.50
N THR A 22 -16.92 4.86 10.57
CA THR A 22 -16.26 6.17 10.49
C THR A 22 -14.92 6.07 9.75
N ASP A 23 -14.56 7.11 8.99
CA ASP A 23 -13.32 7.14 8.22
C ASP A 23 -12.11 7.37 9.14
N LEU A 24 -10.99 6.70 8.86
CA LEU A 24 -9.72 6.92 9.55
C LEU A 24 -9.23 8.37 9.33
N THR A 25 -8.64 8.98 10.34
CA THR A 25 -8.03 10.31 10.23
C THR A 25 -6.51 10.21 10.05
N ASN A 26 -5.79 11.34 10.01
CA ASN A 26 -4.33 11.37 10.05
C ASN A 26 -3.77 11.33 11.50
N SER A 27 -4.59 10.93 12.48
CA SER A 27 -4.14 10.76 13.85
C SER A 27 -3.06 9.66 13.95
N PRO A 28 -2.13 9.73 14.93
CA PRO A 28 -1.13 8.69 15.12
C PRO A 28 -1.69 7.28 15.28
N ALA A 29 -2.86 7.15 15.93
CA ALA A 29 -3.53 5.87 16.14
C ALA A 29 -4.07 5.27 14.83
N ASP A 30 -4.74 6.10 14.02
CA ASP A 30 -5.32 5.67 12.74
C ASP A 30 -4.24 5.34 11.71
N LYS A 31 -3.17 6.13 11.70
CA LYS A 31 -1.98 5.84 10.91
C LYS A 31 -1.38 4.48 11.29
N ALA A 32 -1.18 4.22 12.58
CA ALA A 32 -0.65 2.94 13.05
C ALA A 32 -1.56 1.77 12.65
N LEU A 33 -2.88 1.92 12.77
CA LEU A 33 -3.86 0.92 12.37
C LEU A 33 -3.80 0.63 10.86
N LEU A 34 -3.76 1.66 10.02
CA LEU A 34 -3.72 1.48 8.57
C LEU A 34 -2.41 0.82 8.11
N LEU A 35 -1.27 1.23 8.69
CA LEU A 35 0.02 0.61 8.40
C LEU A 35 0.06 -0.86 8.86
N GLN A 36 -0.55 -1.19 10.00
CA GLN A 36 -0.68 -2.58 10.47
C GLN A 36 -1.55 -3.42 9.52
N ARG A 37 -2.68 -2.88 9.03
CA ARG A 37 -3.53 -3.55 8.05
C ARG A 37 -2.77 -3.83 6.76
N LEU A 38 -2.00 -2.85 6.28
CA LEU A 38 -1.16 -2.98 5.09
C LEU A 38 -0.08 -4.04 5.26
N GLU A 39 0.66 -4.00 6.37
CA GLU A 39 1.69 -5.01 6.68
C GLU A 39 1.07 -6.42 6.71
N THR A 40 -0.07 -6.58 7.40
CA THR A 40 -0.79 -7.86 7.48
C THR A 40 -1.19 -8.37 6.09
N HIS A 41 -1.73 -7.49 5.23
CA HIS A 41 -2.10 -7.85 3.86
C HIS A 41 -0.90 -8.32 3.04
N ILE A 42 0.21 -7.56 3.04
CA ILE A 42 1.40 -7.89 2.26
C ILE A 42 2.04 -9.20 2.76
N ARG A 43 2.17 -9.38 4.08
CA ARG A 43 2.72 -10.63 4.64
C ARG A 43 1.88 -11.84 4.25
N ALA A 44 0.56 -11.74 4.33
CA ALA A 44 -0.33 -12.84 3.95
C ALA A 44 -0.26 -13.14 2.45
N LEU A 45 -0.31 -12.11 1.60
CA LEU A 45 -0.41 -12.28 0.15
C LEU A 45 0.97 -12.56 -0.48
N ALA A 46 1.92 -11.64 -0.35
CA ALA A 46 3.24 -11.78 -0.97
C ALA A 46 4.05 -12.92 -0.33
N GLY A 47 3.88 -13.15 0.98
CA GLY A 47 4.50 -14.29 1.67
C GLY A 47 3.96 -15.64 1.20
N ARG A 48 2.65 -15.76 0.96
CA ARG A 48 2.04 -17.00 0.43
C ARG A 48 2.61 -17.41 -0.93
N TYR A 49 2.93 -16.44 -1.78
CA TYR A 49 3.45 -16.66 -3.13
C TYR A 49 4.96 -16.45 -3.26
N ALA A 50 5.69 -16.42 -2.13
CA ALA A 50 7.14 -16.30 -2.13
C ALA A 50 7.78 -17.43 -2.95
N GLY A 51 8.72 -17.06 -3.82
CA GLY A 51 9.39 -17.99 -4.75
C GLY A 51 8.58 -18.40 -5.98
N GLN A 52 7.26 -18.15 -6.01
CA GLN A 52 6.40 -18.44 -7.17
C GLN A 52 6.23 -17.22 -8.08
N ILE A 53 6.24 -16.02 -7.50
CA ILE A 53 6.12 -14.76 -8.22
C ILE A 53 7.49 -14.07 -8.29
N TYR A 54 8.00 -13.88 -9.51
CA TYR A 54 9.32 -13.29 -9.76
C TYR A 54 9.36 -11.76 -9.60
N ALA A 55 8.21 -11.07 -9.70
CA ALA A 55 8.11 -9.62 -9.61
C ALA A 55 6.75 -9.18 -9.08
N TRP A 56 6.74 -8.14 -8.25
CA TRP A 56 5.57 -7.54 -7.61
C TRP A 56 5.47 -6.05 -7.92
N ASP A 57 4.26 -5.62 -8.26
CA ASP A 57 3.87 -4.22 -8.23
C ASP A 57 3.47 -3.90 -6.80
N VAL A 58 4.41 -3.32 -6.05
CA VAL A 58 4.24 -3.05 -4.62
C VAL A 58 3.26 -1.89 -4.42
N ALA A 59 3.37 -0.85 -5.23
CA ALA A 59 2.45 0.26 -5.25
C ALA A 59 2.10 0.61 -6.70
N ASN A 60 0.83 0.89 -6.94
CA ASN A 60 0.30 1.25 -8.23
C ASN A 60 -0.30 2.66 -8.20
N GLU A 61 0.06 3.49 -9.19
CA GLU A 61 -0.57 4.79 -9.49
C GLU A 61 -0.57 5.74 -8.30
N VAL A 62 0.64 6.01 -7.80
CA VAL A 62 0.86 6.87 -6.62
C VAL A 62 1.37 8.25 -6.98
N VAL A 63 1.69 8.47 -8.26
CA VAL A 63 1.99 9.78 -8.85
C VAL A 63 0.69 10.40 -9.38
N ASP A 64 0.60 11.72 -9.25
CA ASP A 64 -0.44 12.53 -9.88
C ASP A 64 0.17 13.85 -10.35
N GLU A 65 0.31 14.00 -11.67
CA GLU A 65 0.93 15.17 -12.31
C GLU A 65 0.20 16.49 -12.05
N TYR A 66 -1.07 16.42 -11.66
CA TYR A 66 -1.88 17.59 -11.32
C TYR A 66 -1.76 17.99 -9.85
N SER A 67 -1.16 17.14 -9.00
CA SER A 67 -0.92 17.47 -7.60
C SER A 67 0.30 18.39 -7.44
N PRO A 68 0.25 19.43 -6.59
CA PRO A 68 1.39 20.33 -6.36
C PRO A 68 2.68 19.64 -5.89
N ASP A 69 2.56 18.51 -5.21
CA ASP A 69 3.68 17.69 -4.74
C ASP A 69 3.99 16.50 -5.66
N GLY A 70 3.28 16.36 -6.78
CA GLY A 70 3.39 15.25 -7.71
C GLY A 70 2.87 13.92 -7.17
N LEU A 71 2.23 13.90 -6.01
CA LEU A 71 1.74 12.69 -5.35
C LEU A 71 0.24 12.60 -5.44
N ARG A 72 -0.28 11.37 -5.58
CA ARG A 72 -1.72 11.13 -5.52
C ARG A 72 -2.20 11.19 -4.06
N HIS A 73 -3.05 12.17 -3.76
CA HIS A 73 -3.73 12.33 -2.45
C HIS A 73 -4.88 11.33 -2.31
N SER A 74 -4.52 10.04 -2.25
CA SER A 74 -5.44 8.94 -1.95
C SER A 74 -5.61 8.75 -0.45
N ARG A 75 -6.59 7.95 -0.02
CA ARG A 75 -6.78 7.61 1.40
C ARG A 75 -5.54 7.00 2.06
N TRP A 76 -4.67 6.33 1.30
CA TRP A 76 -3.37 5.89 1.79
C TRP A 76 -2.45 7.06 2.17
N TYR A 77 -2.40 8.08 1.32
CA TYR A 77 -1.60 9.28 1.52
C TYR A 77 -2.23 10.19 2.60
N ASP A 78 -3.53 10.44 2.54
CA ASP A 78 -4.23 11.33 3.48
C ASP A 78 -4.06 10.88 4.94
N VAL A 79 -4.08 9.56 5.18
CA VAL A 79 -3.98 8.98 6.53
C VAL A 79 -2.53 8.82 6.97
N THR A 80 -1.59 8.48 6.06
CA THR A 80 -0.23 8.05 6.47
C THR A 80 0.91 8.90 5.93
N GLY A 81 0.65 9.82 5.01
CA GLY A 81 1.67 10.46 4.18
C GLY A 81 2.40 9.43 3.32
N LEU A 82 3.74 9.46 3.31
CA LEU A 82 4.58 8.51 2.56
C LEU A 82 4.84 7.19 3.29
N ASP A 83 4.35 7.03 4.53
CA ASP A 83 4.70 5.86 5.34
C ASP A 83 4.06 4.57 4.84
N TYR A 84 2.94 4.62 4.12
CA TYR A 84 2.40 3.44 3.47
C TYR A 84 3.36 2.89 2.40
N LEU A 85 4.03 3.74 1.62
CA LEU A 85 5.03 3.31 0.62
C LEU A 85 6.24 2.70 1.30
N ARG A 86 6.78 3.38 2.32
CA ARG A 86 7.92 2.87 3.11
C ARG A 86 7.61 1.51 3.71
N THR A 87 6.41 1.37 4.29
CA THR A 87 5.93 0.12 4.89
C THR A 87 5.74 -0.96 3.84
N ALA A 88 5.10 -0.64 2.70
CA ALA A 88 4.82 -1.62 1.66
C ALA A 88 6.10 -2.24 1.10
N PHE A 89 7.08 -1.41 0.72
CA PHE A 89 8.34 -1.90 0.16
C PHE A 89 9.19 -2.64 1.20
N ARG A 90 9.24 -2.16 2.44
CA ARG A 90 9.94 -2.85 3.53
C ARG A 90 9.37 -4.26 3.73
N VAL A 91 8.05 -4.36 3.94
CA VAL A 91 7.39 -5.65 4.22
C VAL A 91 7.46 -6.57 3.01
N ALA A 92 7.28 -6.05 1.79
CA ALA A 92 7.42 -6.85 0.56
C ALA A 92 8.84 -7.43 0.41
N ARG A 93 9.88 -6.66 0.73
CA ARG A 93 11.27 -7.17 0.74
C ARG A 93 11.47 -8.26 1.79
N GLU A 94 10.90 -8.11 2.97
CA GLU A 94 11.02 -9.10 4.04
C GLU A 94 10.40 -10.45 3.65
N VAL A 95 9.23 -10.46 3.00
CA VAL A 95 8.50 -11.72 2.71
C VAL A 95 8.73 -12.28 1.31
N ALA A 96 9.19 -11.47 0.37
CA ALA A 96 9.52 -11.87 -1.00
C ALA A 96 10.95 -11.40 -1.38
N PRO A 97 12.00 -11.86 -0.67
CA PRO A 97 13.36 -11.31 -0.79
C PRO A 97 14.00 -11.50 -2.16
N ASN A 98 13.52 -12.46 -2.96
CA ASN A 98 14.06 -12.73 -4.30
C ASN A 98 13.22 -12.10 -5.43
N ALA A 99 12.06 -11.51 -5.11
CA ALA A 99 11.24 -10.86 -6.11
C ALA A 99 11.79 -9.48 -6.48
N LYS A 100 11.59 -9.07 -7.74
CA LYS A 100 11.74 -7.68 -8.16
C LYS A 100 10.57 -6.87 -7.63
N LEU A 101 10.85 -5.76 -6.94
CA LEU A 101 9.83 -4.90 -6.34
C LEU A 101 9.75 -3.61 -7.14
N SER A 102 8.56 -3.26 -7.59
CA SER A 102 8.35 -2.11 -8.48
C SER A 102 7.28 -1.18 -7.95
N LEU A 103 7.45 0.11 -8.21
CA LEU A 103 6.36 1.08 -8.27
C LEU A 103 5.91 1.11 -9.73
N ASN A 104 4.62 0.87 -9.96
CA ASN A 104 4.02 0.85 -11.29
C ASN A 104 3.12 2.08 -11.45
N ASP A 105 3.27 2.82 -12.53
CA ASP A 105 2.46 4.01 -12.81
C ASP A 105 2.22 4.12 -14.32
N TYR A 106 1.30 4.98 -14.73
CA TYR A 106 1.02 5.27 -16.14
C TYR A 106 1.40 6.71 -16.50
N ASN A 107 1.46 6.98 -17.81
CA ASN A 107 2.01 8.20 -18.45
C ASN A 107 3.54 8.31 -18.32
#